data_AF-A0A087T469-F1
#
_entry.id   AF-A0A087T469-F1
#
_cell.length_a   1.000
_cell.length_b   1.000
_cell.length_c   1.000
_cell.angle_alpha   90.00
_cell.angle_beta   90.00
_cell.angle_gamma   90.00
#
_symmetry.space_group_name_H-M   'P 1'
#
loop_
_entity.id
_entity.type
_entity.pdbx_description
1 polymer ?
#
loop_
_entity_poly.entity_id
_entity_poly.type
_entity_poly.pdbx_seq_one_letter_code
_entity_poly.pdbx_strand_id
1 'polypeptide(L)'
;MAASFDPYDKHSWYFGPLTRQEATDILLNEMETGVFLVRNSSTIHGDLVLCVREDSKVSHYIINRIQQDDQTRFRIGDQMFPDVPSLLNFYKLHFLDTTALVRPA
;
A
#
# COMPACT_ATOMS: atom_id res chain seq x y z
N MET A 1 -2.63 -10.28 -16.67
CA MET A 1 -3.13 -10.84 -15.39
C MET A 1 -3.69 -9.69 -14.59
N ALA A 2 -4.99 -9.69 -14.32
CA ALA A 2 -5.63 -8.62 -13.55
C ALA A 2 -5.38 -8.85 -12.06
N ALA A 3 -5.07 -7.79 -11.33
CA ALA A 3 -4.84 -7.85 -9.89
C ALA A 3 -6.05 -8.46 -9.16
N SER A 4 -5.84 -9.63 -8.55
CA SER A 4 -6.89 -10.51 -8.02
C SER A 4 -7.17 -10.26 -6.54
N PHE A 5 -7.29 -9.00 -6.13
CA PHE A 5 -7.56 -8.65 -4.74
C PHE A 5 -8.71 -7.67 -4.62
N ASP A 6 -9.46 -7.76 -3.52
CA ASP A 6 -10.52 -6.82 -3.23
C ASP A 6 -9.95 -5.60 -2.48
N PRO A 7 -9.96 -4.39 -3.06
CA PRO A 7 -9.48 -3.19 -2.38
C PRO A 7 -10.37 -2.78 -1.21
N TYR A 8 -11.63 -3.22 -1.16
CA TYR A 8 -12.55 -2.95 -0.04
C TYR A 8 -12.35 -3.91 1.12
N ASP A 9 -11.79 -5.09 0.88
CA ASP A 9 -11.46 -6.02 1.95
C ASP A 9 -10.19 -5.58 2.67
N LYS A 10 -10.37 -4.70 3.66
CA LYS A 10 -9.28 -4.21 4.49
C LYS A 10 -8.47 -5.37 5.08
N HIS A 11 -9.09 -6.46 5.49
CA HIS A 11 -8.38 -7.57 6.14
C HIS A 11 -7.43 -8.32 5.19
N SER A 12 -7.67 -8.24 3.89
CA SER A 12 -6.78 -8.87 2.89
C SER A 12 -5.45 -8.13 2.75
N TRP A 13 -5.43 -6.80 2.78
CA TRP A 13 -4.21 -6.02 2.52
C TRP A 13 -3.65 -5.28 3.73
N TYR A 14 -4.41 -5.14 4.81
CA TYR A 14 -4.03 -4.40 6.01
C TYR A 14 -3.49 -5.33 7.10
N PHE A 15 -2.22 -5.16 7.43
CA PHE A 15 -1.52 -5.97 8.44
C PHE A 15 -1.47 -5.28 9.82
N GLY A 16 -1.98 -4.05 9.94
CA GLY A 16 -2.02 -3.33 11.22
C GLY A 16 -0.64 -2.82 11.68
N PRO A 17 -0.32 -2.90 12.99
CA PRO A 17 0.92 -2.38 13.55
C PRO A 17 2.12 -3.29 13.21
N LEU A 18 2.54 -3.22 11.95
CA LEU A 18 3.66 -4.00 11.43
C LEU A 18 4.90 -3.10 11.24
N THR A 19 6.07 -3.56 11.68
CA THR A 19 7.30 -2.77 11.55
C THR A 19 7.79 -2.74 10.10
N ARG A 20 8.72 -1.83 9.81
CA ARG A 20 9.28 -1.72 8.45
C ARG A 20 9.98 -3.02 8.07
N GLN A 21 10.72 -3.57 9.03
CA GLN A 21 11.54 -4.75 8.82
C GLN A 21 10.68 -5.99 8.61
N GLU A 22 9.63 -6.18 9.43
CA GLU A 22 8.66 -7.27 9.24
C GLU A 22 7.97 -7.18 7.87
N ALA A 23 7.56 -5.98 7.44
CA ALA A 23 6.91 -5.80 6.13
C ALA A 23 7.85 -6.19 5.00
N THR A 24 9.10 -5.77 5.11
CA THR A 24 10.13 -6.09 4.14
C THR A 24 10.41 -7.59 4.13
N ASP A 25 10.51 -8.24 5.29
CA ASP A 25 10.77 -9.68 5.38
C ASP A 25 9.64 -10.51 4.74
N ILE A 26 8.39 -10.22 5.08
CA ILE A 26 7.20 -10.86 4.47
C ILE A 26 7.23 -10.72 2.95
N LEU A 27 7.43 -9.50 2.44
CA LEU A 27 7.45 -9.23 1.00
C LEU A 27 8.69 -9.79 0.30
N LEU A 28 9.86 -9.82 0.96
CA LEU A 28 11.08 -10.41 0.42
C LEU A 28 10.97 -11.93 0.33
N ASN A 29 10.24 -12.56 1.24
CA ASN A 29 9.93 -13.99 1.23
C ASN A 29 8.99 -14.37 0.07
N GLU A 30 8.22 -13.42 -0.46
CA GLU A 30 7.41 -13.62 -1.65
C GLU A 30 8.29 -13.66 -2.91
N MET A 31 8.06 -14.68 -3.75
CA MET A 31 8.75 -14.86 -5.03
C MET A 31 8.15 -13.99 -6.16
N GLU A 32 6.92 -13.53 -6.00
CA GLU A 32 6.21 -12.73 -7.01
C GLU A 32 6.44 -11.23 -6.80
N THR A 33 6.69 -10.51 -7.90
CA THR A 33 6.73 -9.05 -7.91
C THR A 33 5.32 -8.47 -7.98
N GLY A 34 5.12 -7.30 -7.39
CA GLY A 34 3.81 -6.67 -7.28
C GLY A 34 2.96 -7.17 -6.11
N VAL A 35 3.50 -8.07 -5.27
CA VAL A 35 2.90 -8.37 -3.96
C VAL A 35 3.02 -7.15 -3.06
N PHE A 36 1.98 -6.80 -2.32
CA PHE A 36 1.99 -5.60 -1.48
C PHE A 36 1.28 -5.83 -0.16
N LEU A 37 1.50 -4.92 0.79
CA LEU A 37 0.76 -4.88 2.05
C LEU A 37 0.70 -3.44 2.57
N VAL A 38 -0.32 -3.13 3.36
CA VAL A 38 -0.44 -1.85 4.05
C VAL A 38 -0.26 -2.07 5.54
N ARG A 39 0.58 -1.25 6.15
CA ARG A 39 0.82 -1.24 7.59
C ARG A 39 0.54 0.14 8.18
N ASN A 40 0.36 0.19 9.48
CA ASN A 40 0.28 1.45 10.21
C ASN A 40 1.65 2.12 10.27
N SER A 41 1.64 3.45 10.12
CA SER A 41 2.79 4.26 10.44
C SER A 41 3.05 4.21 11.94
N SER A 42 4.27 3.82 12.34
CA SER A 42 4.67 3.82 13.76
C SER A 42 4.94 5.23 14.29
N THR A 43 5.15 6.20 13.42
CA THR A 43 5.52 7.58 13.76
C THR A 43 4.33 8.53 13.83
N ILE A 44 3.26 8.31 13.06
CA ILE A 44 2.10 9.19 12.99
C ILE A 44 0.83 8.36 13.16
N HIS A 45 0.08 8.66 14.24
CA HIS A 45 -1.20 8.02 14.49
C HIS A 45 -2.20 8.40 13.41
N GLY A 46 -2.60 7.42 12.59
CA GLY A 46 -3.60 7.60 11.52
C GLY A 46 -3.04 7.57 10.11
N ASP A 47 -1.71 7.60 9.94
CA ASP A 47 -1.06 7.41 8.65
C ASP A 47 -0.81 5.94 8.37
N LEU A 48 -0.76 5.63 7.07
CA LEU A 48 -0.55 4.28 6.57
C LEU A 48 0.72 4.25 5.72
N VAL A 49 1.29 3.07 5.58
CA VAL A 49 2.45 2.84 4.72
C VAL A 49 2.15 1.66 3.83
N LEU A 50 2.14 1.88 2.52
CA LEU A 50 2.03 0.84 1.51
C LEU A 50 3.41 0.30 1.20
N CYS A 51 3.63 -0.97 1.44
CA CYS A 51 4.85 -1.69 1.12
C CYS A 51 4.60 -2.54 -0.12
N VAL A 52 5.48 -2.48 -1.11
CA VAL A 52 5.34 -3.23 -2.37
C VAL A 52 6.64 -3.98 -2.66
N ARG A 53 6.51 -5.26 -2.99
CA ARG A 53 7.59 -6.12 -3.45
C ARG A 53 7.92 -5.80 -4.90
N GLU A 54 9.13 -5.35 -5.11
CA GLU A 54 9.74 -5.19 -6.43
C GLU A 54 10.85 -6.23 -6.61
N ASP A 55 11.38 -6.33 -7.83
CA ASP A 55 12.27 -7.42 -8.29
C ASP A 55 13.35 -7.82 -7.27
N SER A 56 14.06 -6.84 -6.72
CA SER A 56 15.13 -7.10 -5.74
C SER A 56 15.01 -6.27 -4.46
N LYS A 57 13.95 -5.47 -4.31
CA LYS A 57 13.78 -4.55 -3.18
C LYS A 57 12.31 -4.46 -2.75
N VAL A 58 12.08 -3.91 -1.57
CA VAL A 58 10.74 -3.54 -1.11
C VAL A 58 10.64 -2.02 -1.06
N SER A 59 9.68 -1.48 -1.79
CA SER A 59 9.41 -0.04 -1.84
C SER A 59 8.33 0.31 -0.81
N HIS A 60 8.54 1.41 -0.08
CA HIS A 60 7.62 1.86 0.97
C HIS A 60 7.09 3.25 0.65
N TYR A 61 5.79 3.35 0.44
CA TYR A 61 5.08 4.57 0.13
C TYR A 61 4.27 5.02 1.35
N ILE A 62 4.53 6.25 1.79
CA ILE A 62 3.79 6.83 2.90
C ILE A 62 2.45 7.34 2.36
N ILE A 63 1.37 6.84 2.94
CA ILE A 63 0.01 7.31 2.74
C ILE A 63 -0.32 8.24 3.90
N ASN A 64 -0.28 9.54 3.61
CA ASN A 64 -0.63 10.59 4.55
C ASN A 64 -2.14 10.79 4.55
N ARG A 65 -2.74 10.78 5.72
CA ARG A 65 -4.16 11.14 5.87
C ARG A 65 -4.28 12.66 5.98
N ILE A 66 -4.85 13.29 4.96
CA ILE A 66 -5.05 14.74 4.91
C ILE A 66 -6.53 15.04 5.13
N GLN A 67 -6.83 15.96 6.04
CA GLN A 67 -8.19 16.45 6.23
C GLN A 67 -8.35 17.76 5.46
N GLN A 68 -9.20 17.76 4.44
CA GLN A 68 -9.40 18.90 3.53
C GLN A 68 -10.89 19.13 3.32
N ASP A 69 -11.37 20.35 3.58
CA ASP A 69 -12.78 20.75 3.38
C ASP A 69 -13.79 19.78 4.03
N ASP A 70 -13.59 19.47 5.31
CA ASP A 70 -14.39 18.51 6.11
C ASP A 70 -14.33 17.04 5.63
N GLN A 71 -13.54 16.74 4.60
CA GLN A 71 -13.38 15.39 4.06
C GLN A 71 -11.99 14.83 4.40
N THR A 72 -11.95 13.54 4.76
CA THR A 72 -10.69 12.79 4.85
C THR A 72 -10.26 12.39 3.44
N ARG A 73 -9.02 12.71 3.06
CA ARG A 73 -8.36 12.25 1.84
C ARG A 73 -7.06 11.53 2.19
N PHE A 74 -6.59 10.70 1.26
CA PHE A 74 -5.36 9.94 1.39
C PHE A 74 -4.39 10.35 0.29
N ARG A 75 -3.23 10.84 0.68
CA ARG A 75 -2.17 11.25 -0.24
C ARG A 75 -1.02 10.25 -0.21
N ILE A 76 -0.61 9.79 -1.37
CA ILE A 76 0.51 8.86 -1.55
C ILE A 76 1.45 9.43 -2.62
N GLY A 77 2.67 9.77 -2.20
CA GLY A 77 3.59 10.54 -3.05
C GLY A 77 2.97 11.86 -3.49
N ASP A 78 2.80 12.04 -4.80
CA ASP A 78 2.16 13.22 -5.40
C ASP A 78 0.68 13.02 -5.77
N GLN A 79 0.14 11.81 -5.58
CA GLN A 79 -1.25 11.49 -5.91
C GLN A 79 -2.15 11.61 -4.68
N MET A 80 -3.39 12.07 -4.90
CA MET A 80 -4.41 12.21 -3.86
C MET A 80 -5.66 11.41 -4.23
N PHE A 81 -6.15 10.66 -3.26
CA PHE A 81 -7.32 9.79 -3.40
C PHE A 81 -8.33 10.08 -2.29
N PRO A 82 -9.63 9.85 -2.55
CA PRO A 82 -10.67 9.99 -1.53
C PRO A 82 -10.57 8.93 -0.44
N ASP A 83 -10.17 7.71 -0.80
CA ASP A 83 -10.11 6.55 0.10
C ASP A 83 -9.00 5.57 -0.29
N VAL A 84 -8.66 4.67 0.65
CA VAL A 84 -7.64 3.62 0.42
C VAL A 84 -8.05 2.61 -0.65
N PRO A 85 -9.30 2.12 -0.72
CA PRO A 85 -9.70 1.25 -1.81
C PRO A 85 -9.46 1.87 -3.21
N SER A 86 -9.77 3.15 -3.37
CA SER A 86 -9.56 3.90 -4.63
C SER A 86 -8.09 3.99 -5.00
N LEU A 87 -7.20 4.28 -4.04
CA LEU A 87 -5.75 4.32 -4.31
C LEU A 87 -5.23 2.94 -4.70
N LEU A 88 -5.63 1.89 -3.98
CA LEU A 88 -5.23 0.52 -4.31
C LEU A 88 -5.71 0.14 -5.71
N ASN A 89 -6.97 0.45 -6.05
CA ASN A 89 -7.53 0.16 -7.36
C ASN A 89 -6.80 0.88 -8.49
N PHE A 90 -6.39 2.14 -8.27
CA PHE A 90 -5.59 2.88 -9.24
C PHE A 90 -4.22 2.23 -9.48
N TYR A 91 -3.51 1.88 -8.41
CA TYR A 91 -2.19 1.25 -8.52
C TYR A 91 -2.21 -0.23 -8.94
N LYS A 92 -3.40 -0.84 -9.14
CA LYS A 92 -3.51 -2.13 -9.85
C LYS A 92 -3.09 -2.03 -11.31
N LEU A 93 -3.33 -0.87 -11.93
CA LEU A 93 -3.04 -0.62 -13.35
C LEU A 93 -1.92 0.42 -13.53
N HIS A 94 -1.63 1.20 -12.49
CA HIS A 94 -0.59 2.21 -12.50
C HIS A 94 0.65 1.73 -11.76
N PHE A 95 1.82 1.85 -12.40
CA PHE A 95 3.10 1.53 -11.79
C PHE A 95 3.44 2.55 -10.70
N LEU A 96 3.87 2.07 -9.54
CA LEU A 96 4.32 2.94 -8.44
C LEU A 96 5.76 3.42 -8.66
N ASP A 97 6.70 2.48 -8.78
CA ASP A 97 8.11 2.75 -9.13
C ASP A 97 8.47 1.93 -10.37
N THR A 98 8.51 0.60 -10.22
CA THR A 98 8.78 -0.33 -11.33
C THR A 98 7.73 -1.44 -11.47
N THR A 99 6.90 -1.66 -10.45
CA THR A 99 5.79 -2.62 -10.49
C THR A 99 4.43 -1.99 -10.18
N ALA A 100 3.36 -2.64 -10.65
CA ALA A 100 1.98 -2.38 -10.25
C ALA A 100 1.55 -3.35 -9.13
N LEU A 101 0.44 -3.06 -8.45
CA LEU A 101 -0.13 -3.91 -7.42
C LEU A 101 -0.82 -5.13 -8.05
N VAL A 102 -0.35 -6.33 -7.69
CA VAL A 102 -0.85 -7.60 -8.22
C VAL A 102 -1.77 -8.28 -7.21
N ARG A 103 -1.28 -8.49 -5.97
CA ARG A 103 -2.02 -9.14 -4.89
C ARG A 103 -1.48 -8.74 -3.52
N PRO A 104 -2.28 -8.83 -2.44
CA PRO A 104 -1.78 -8.70 -1.09
C PRO A 104 -0.87 -9.86 -0.70
N ALA A 105 0.02 -9.62 0.27
CA ALA A 105 0.86 -10.62 0.93
C ALA A 105 0.06 -11.53 1.87
#